data_AF-A0A2U3L9K5-F1
#
_entry.id   AF-A0A2U3L9K5-F1
#
_cell.length_a   1.000
_cell.length_b   1.000
_cell.length_c   1.000
_cell.angle_alpha   90.00
_cell.angle_beta   90.00
_cell.angle_gamma   90.00
#
_symmetry.space_group_name_H-M   'P 1'
#
loop_
_entity.id
_entity.type
_entity.pdbx_description
1 polymer ?
#
loop_
_entity_poly.entity_id
_entity_poly.type
_entity_poly.pdbx_seq_one_letter_code
_entity_poly.pdbx_strand_id
1 'polypeptide(L)'
;MSIAAMNPFLGELIQTNVTGVTCNWIQRADYQISPVATSNTAVLVLTTLTSLVQTITTGITNPDVVRNVVAKGAIVTSIGNVIVTGTDYAGAVLSETIALSGTNVVAGLKAFATVTQIALPISSGAGDGVSVGLGSKLGLPYTLTKNTIGKAYNNNVLEATNPTVTVDAINICNNTVTLATTLAGNVVDICLDIPG
;
A
#
# COMPACT_ATOMS: atom_id res chain seq x y z
N MET A 1 11.37 -30.68 22.36
CA MET A 1 10.03 -30.10 22.56
C MET A 1 9.43 -29.89 21.18
N SER A 2 8.36 -30.60 20.82
CA SER A 2 7.65 -30.30 19.56
C SER A 2 6.91 -28.99 19.77
N ILE A 3 7.22 -27.99 18.96
CA ILE A 3 6.52 -26.70 19.00
C ILE A 3 5.09 -26.97 18.51
N ALA A 4 4.09 -26.67 19.33
CA ALA A 4 2.72 -26.65 18.84
C ALA A 4 2.57 -25.44 17.91
N ALA A 5 1.81 -25.59 16.82
CA ALA A 5 1.45 -24.44 16.00
C ALA A 5 0.56 -23.51 16.84
N MET A 6 1.09 -22.33 17.15
CA MET A 6 0.36 -21.27 17.86
C MET A 6 -0.57 -20.58 16.87
N ASN A 7 -1.84 -20.39 17.25
CA ASN A 7 -2.81 -19.69 16.42
C ASN A 7 -2.79 -18.19 16.79
N PRO A 8 -2.19 -17.31 15.98
CA PRO A 8 -2.08 -15.88 16.29
C PRO A 8 -3.42 -15.13 16.24
N PHE A 9 -4.54 -15.84 16.06
CA PHE A 9 -5.88 -15.29 16.09
C PHE A 9 -6.66 -15.66 17.37
N LEU A 10 -6.05 -16.35 18.34
CA LEU A 10 -6.69 -16.77 19.60
C LEU A 10 -5.97 -16.20 20.83
N GLY A 11 -6.56 -15.14 21.40
CA GLY A 11 -6.12 -14.43 22.59
C GLY A 11 -5.82 -15.28 23.83
N GLU A 12 -4.62 -15.20 24.40
CA GLU A 12 -4.33 -15.61 25.79
C GLU A 12 -4.31 -14.41 26.76
N LEU A 13 -5.00 -14.54 27.91
CA LEU A 13 -4.99 -13.55 29.00
C LEU A 13 -3.93 -13.91 30.03
N ILE A 14 -3.07 -12.95 30.38
CA ILE A 14 -2.08 -13.07 31.45
C ILE A 14 -2.66 -12.47 32.73
N GLN A 15 -2.73 -13.27 33.79
CA GLN A 15 -3.09 -12.80 35.12
C GLN A 15 -1.97 -11.92 35.68
N THR A 16 -2.28 -10.67 36.01
CA THR A 16 -1.32 -9.81 36.72
C THR A 16 -1.24 -10.20 38.20
N ASN A 17 -0.27 -9.63 38.92
CA ASN A 17 -0.18 -9.75 40.37
C ASN A 17 -1.38 -9.14 41.13
N VAL A 18 -2.29 -8.45 40.44
CA VAL A 18 -3.53 -7.91 40.99
C VAL A 18 -4.69 -8.82 40.58
N THR A 19 -5.33 -9.44 41.57
CA THR A 19 -6.48 -10.32 41.36
C THR A 19 -7.58 -9.62 40.56
N GLY A 20 -8.09 -10.28 39.52
CA GLY A 20 -9.15 -9.75 38.66
C GLY A 20 -8.66 -8.79 37.57
N VAL A 21 -7.37 -8.46 37.52
CA VAL A 21 -6.76 -7.68 36.43
C VAL A 21 -5.95 -8.61 35.54
N THR A 22 -6.36 -8.72 34.28
CA THR A 22 -5.67 -9.47 33.24
C THR A 22 -5.15 -8.54 32.15
N CYS A 23 -3.98 -8.86 31.60
CA CYS A 23 -3.45 -8.21 30.40
C CYS A 23 -3.56 -9.16 29.20
N ASN A 24 -3.75 -8.61 28.01
CA ASN A 24 -3.64 -9.42 26.79
C ASN A 24 -2.18 -9.76 26.55
N TRP A 25 -1.89 -11.02 26.23
CA TRP A 25 -0.60 -11.37 25.68
C TRP A 25 -0.47 -10.84 24.25
N ILE A 26 0.70 -10.31 23.92
CA ILE A 26 1.04 -9.84 22.57
C ILE A 26 2.31 -10.53 22.10
N GLN A 27 2.34 -10.81 20.80
CA GLN A 27 3.50 -11.35 20.10
C GLN A 27 4.00 -10.31 19.11
N ARG A 28 5.31 -10.29 18.89
CA ARG A 28 5.89 -9.48 17.82
C ARG A 28 6.04 -10.33 16.56
N ALA A 29 5.59 -9.79 15.44
CA ALA A 29 5.95 -10.28 14.11
C ALA A 29 6.74 -9.21 13.38
N ASP A 30 7.82 -9.61 12.70
CA ASP A 30 8.62 -8.74 11.86
C ASP A 30 8.22 -8.98 10.39
N TYR A 31 7.69 -7.94 9.74
CA TYR A 31 7.29 -7.98 8.34
C TYR A 31 8.33 -7.26 7.48
N GLN A 32 9.12 -8.06 6.77
CA GLN A 32 10.25 -7.59 5.98
C GLN A 32 9.95 -7.57 4.48
N ILE A 33 10.19 -6.42 3.85
CA ILE A 33 10.02 -6.20 2.41
C ILE A 33 11.14 -5.29 1.88
N SER A 34 11.40 -5.32 0.58
CA SER A 34 12.44 -4.49 -0.05
C SER A 34 11.87 -3.56 -1.12
N PRO A 35 11.06 -2.55 -0.73
CA PRO A 35 10.40 -1.68 -1.69
C PRO A 35 11.40 -0.78 -2.41
N VAL A 36 11.37 -0.78 -3.74
CA VAL A 36 12.13 0.15 -4.57
C VAL A 36 11.61 1.57 -4.40
N ALA A 37 12.43 2.54 -4.82
CA ALA A 37 12.06 3.94 -4.79
C ALA A 37 10.73 4.21 -5.53
N THR A 38 9.97 5.17 -5.02
CA THR A 38 8.73 5.62 -5.68
C THR A 38 9.02 6.08 -7.11
N SER A 39 8.10 5.85 -8.01
CA SER A 39 8.22 6.21 -9.42
C SER A 39 6.90 6.71 -9.95
N ASN A 40 6.92 7.58 -10.96
CA ASN A 40 5.70 8.07 -11.60
C ASN A 40 5.29 7.25 -12.83
N THR A 41 6.13 6.30 -13.26
CA THR A 41 5.99 5.60 -14.56
C THR A 41 6.22 4.09 -14.47
N ALA A 42 6.55 3.56 -13.29
CA ALA A 42 6.93 2.17 -13.14
C ALA A 42 5.81 1.15 -13.38
N VAL A 43 4.53 1.54 -13.25
CA VAL A 43 3.39 0.65 -13.50
C VAL A 43 2.90 0.77 -14.94
N LEU A 44 2.71 2.01 -15.40
CA LEU A 44 2.37 2.36 -16.77
C LEU A 44 3.17 3.61 -17.16
N VAL A 45 3.97 3.48 -18.22
CA VAL A 45 4.68 4.62 -18.81
C VAL A 45 3.70 5.66 -19.34
N LEU A 46 4.18 6.88 -19.55
CA LEU A 46 3.34 7.97 -20.05
C LEU A 46 2.62 7.56 -21.34
N THR A 47 1.29 7.48 -21.27
CA THR A 47 0.42 7.09 -22.38
C THR A 47 -0.38 8.30 -22.82
N THR A 48 -0.27 8.68 -24.09
CA THR A 48 -1.01 9.80 -24.67
C THR A 48 -2.52 9.55 -24.60
N LEU A 49 -3.29 10.56 -24.17
CA LEU A 49 -4.74 10.45 -24.11
C LEU A 49 -5.39 10.69 -25.48
N THR A 50 -6.58 10.11 -25.68
CA THR A 50 -7.37 10.26 -26.91
C THR A 50 -8.71 10.93 -26.61
N SER A 51 -9.56 11.09 -27.63
CA SER A 51 -10.94 11.59 -27.46
C SER A 51 -11.89 10.56 -26.82
N LEU A 52 -11.40 9.35 -26.54
CA LEU A 52 -12.15 8.28 -25.88
C LEU A 52 -11.40 7.76 -24.65
N VAL A 53 -12.15 7.19 -23.71
CA VAL A 53 -11.60 6.45 -22.57
C VAL A 53 -10.80 5.27 -23.11
N GLN A 54 -9.59 5.09 -22.60
CA GLN A 54 -8.72 3.99 -23.02
C GLN A 54 -8.63 2.95 -21.92
N THR A 55 -8.93 1.70 -22.26
CA THR A 55 -8.76 0.55 -21.34
C THR A 55 -7.45 -0.14 -21.67
N ILE A 56 -6.48 0.01 -20.79
CA ILE A 56 -5.15 -0.59 -20.93
C ILE A 56 -5.13 -1.91 -20.18
N THR A 57 -4.77 -3.00 -20.86
CA THR A 57 -4.65 -4.37 -20.29
C THR A 57 -3.32 -5.04 -20.62
N THR A 58 -2.41 -4.36 -21.33
CA THR A 58 -1.09 -4.85 -21.73
C THR A 58 -0.04 -3.79 -21.44
N GLY A 59 1.23 -4.19 -21.28
CA GLY A 59 2.31 -3.25 -20.97
C GLY A 59 2.23 -2.66 -19.56
N ILE A 60 1.45 -3.29 -18.68
CA ILE A 60 1.36 -2.96 -17.26
C ILE A 60 2.42 -3.78 -16.52
N THR A 61 3.21 -3.12 -15.69
CA THR A 61 4.14 -3.79 -14.76
C THR A 61 3.53 -3.79 -13.37
N ASN A 62 3.50 -4.95 -12.71
CA ASN A 62 3.02 -5.05 -11.34
C ASN A 62 3.94 -4.32 -10.36
N PRO A 63 3.41 -3.83 -9.22
CA PRO A 63 4.23 -3.32 -8.13
C PRO A 63 5.28 -4.33 -7.66
N ASP A 64 6.42 -3.83 -7.21
CA ASP A 64 7.55 -4.61 -6.69
C ASP A 64 7.22 -5.30 -5.35
N VAL A 65 6.41 -4.63 -4.53
CA VAL A 65 5.79 -5.15 -3.32
C VAL A 65 4.36 -4.65 -3.27
N VAL A 66 3.51 -5.24 -2.41
CA VAL A 66 2.14 -4.76 -2.25
C VAL A 66 2.16 -3.34 -1.71
N ARG A 67 1.69 -2.37 -2.51
CA ARG A 67 1.75 -0.92 -2.20
C ARG A 67 0.73 -0.15 -3.02
N ASN A 68 0.49 1.10 -2.67
CA ASN A 68 -0.37 1.96 -3.46
C ASN A 68 0.28 2.37 -4.79
N VAL A 69 -0.57 2.70 -5.76
CA VAL A 69 -0.14 3.30 -7.02
C VAL A 69 -0.37 4.81 -7.00
N VAL A 70 0.32 5.51 -7.90
CA VAL A 70 0.14 6.96 -8.11
C VAL A 70 -0.26 7.22 -9.56
N ALA A 71 -1.06 8.26 -9.79
CA ALA A 71 -1.37 8.74 -11.13
C ALA A 71 -0.83 10.16 -11.32
N LYS A 72 -0.34 10.47 -12.52
CA LYS A 72 0.17 11.80 -12.88
C LYS A 72 -0.26 12.18 -14.29
N GLY A 73 -0.83 13.38 -14.44
CA GLY A 73 -1.11 13.97 -15.75
C GLY A 73 0.11 14.63 -16.39
N ALA A 74 0.12 14.72 -17.72
CA ALA A 74 1.20 15.32 -18.49
C ALA A 74 1.15 16.85 -18.50
N ILE A 75 -0.05 17.43 -18.41
CA ILE A 75 -0.28 18.88 -18.56
C ILE A 75 -1.04 19.46 -17.38
N VAL A 76 -0.99 20.77 -17.21
CA VAL A 76 -1.61 21.47 -16.07
C VAL A 76 -3.14 21.33 -16.06
N THR A 77 -3.75 21.09 -17.21
CA THR A 77 -5.20 20.88 -17.38
C THR A 77 -5.60 19.41 -17.40
N SER A 78 -4.69 18.46 -17.17
CA SER A 78 -5.04 17.03 -17.07
C SER A 78 -6.03 16.84 -15.92
N ILE A 79 -7.23 16.39 -16.23
CA ILE A 79 -8.32 16.16 -15.29
C ILE A 79 -9.00 14.82 -15.60
N GLY A 80 -9.95 14.42 -14.75
CA GLY A 80 -10.68 13.17 -14.91
C GLY A 80 -10.11 12.05 -14.05
N ASN A 81 -10.68 10.86 -14.23
CA ASN A 81 -10.48 9.73 -13.34
C ASN A 81 -9.64 8.65 -14.01
N VAL A 82 -8.56 8.26 -13.35
CA VAL A 82 -7.81 7.03 -13.66
C VAL A 82 -8.39 5.92 -12.80
N ILE A 83 -8.94 4.88 -13.41
CA ILE A 83 -9.48 3.73 -12.69
C ILE A 83 -8.47 2.59 -12.79
N VAL A 84 -7.94 2.16 -11.65
CA VAL A 84 -6.97 1.06 -11.57
C VAL A 84 -7.68 -0.16 -11.01
N THR A 85 -7.58 -1.28 -11.71
CA THR A 85 -8.15 -2.57 -11.31
C THR A 85 -7.04 -3.60 -11.20
N GLY A 86 -7.10 -4.42 -10.15
CA GLY A 86 -6.05 -5.35 -9.81
C GLY A 86 -6.46 -6.27 -8.67
N THR A 87 -5.49 -6.80 -7.94
CA THR A 87 -5.73 -7.65 -6.78
C THR A 87 -5.05 -7.10 -5.53
N ASP A 88 -5.61 -7.42 -4.36
CA ASP A 88 -5.02 -7.11 -3.07
C ASP A 88 -4.02 -8.19 -2.64
N TYR A 89 -3.51 -8.05 -1.40
CA TYR A 89 -2.59 -8.98 -0.75
C TYR A 89 -3.16 -10.41 -0.66
N ALA A 90 -4.49 -10.57 -0.55
CA ALA A 90 -5.18 -11.86 -0.46
C ALA A 90 -5.60 -12.40 -1.84
N GLY A 91 -5.26 -11.70 -2.93
CA GLY A 91 -5.66 -12.06 -4.29
C GLY A 91 -7.10 -11.69 -4.64
N ALA A 92 -7.83 -10.97 -3.77
CA ALA A 92 -9.17 -10.52 -4.06
C ALA A 92 -9.13 -9.34 -5.05
N VAL A 93 -10.08 -9.31 -5.98
CA VAL A 93 -10.17 -8.24 -6.97
C VAL A 93 -10.53 -6.93 -6.29
N LEU A 94 -9.81 -5.86 -6.64
CA LEU A 94 -10.10 -4.52 -6.16
C LEU A 94 -10.02 -3.51 -7.31
N SER A 95 -10.76 -2.41 -7.13
CA SER A 95 -10.68 -1.25 -8.00
C SER A 95 -10.55 0.03 -7.16
N GLU A 96 -9.79 0.99 -7.69
CA GLU A 96 -9.61 2.33 -7.14
C GLU A 96 -9.74 3.37 -8.23
N THR A 97 -10.39 4.49 -7.91
CA THR A 97 -10.44 5.67 -8.77
C THR A 97 -9.51 6.75 -8.21
N ILE A 98 -8.56 7.20 -9.03
CA ILE A 98 -7.62 8.27 -8.71
C ILE A 98 -7.93 9.46 -9.62
N ALA A 99 -8.41 10.56 -9.04
CA ALA A 99 -8.67 11.79 -9.79
C ALA A 99 -7.36 12.53 -10.10
N LEU A 100 -7.14 12.89 -11.36
CA LEU A 100 -5.98 13.68 -11.78
C LEU A 100 -6.08 15.13 -11.26
N SER A 101 -4.91 15.73 -11.00
CA SER A 101 -4.78 17.11 -10.54
C SER A 101 -3.68 17.82 -11.34
N GLY A 102 -3.91 17.97 -12.65
CA GLY A 102 -2.92 18.50 -13.58
C GLY A 102 -1.63 17.67 -13.58
N THR A 103 -0.49 18.35 -13.47
CA THR A 103 0.84 17.72 -13.39
C THR A 103 1.21 17.20 -11.99
N ASN A 104 0.34 17.37 -11.00
CA ASN A 104 0.62 16.87 -9.66
C ASN A 104 0.48 15.36 -9.62
N VAL A 105 1.35 14.72 -8.83
CA VAL A 105 1.24 13.28 -8.54
C VAL A 105 0.12 13.10 -7.52
N VAL A 106 -0.86 12.27 -7.83
CA VAL A 106 -1.96 11.93 -6.93
C VAL A 106 -1.80 10.49 -6.48
N ALA A 107 -1.69 10.29 -5.17
CA ALA A 107 -1.51 8.99 -4.58
C ALA A 107 -2.84 8.29 -4.31
N GLY A 108 -2.95 7.03 -4.76
CA GLY A 108 -4.02 6.13 -4.35
C GLY A 108 -3.99 5.87 -2.85
N LEU A 109 -5.09 5.33 -2.33
CA LEU A 109 -5.29 4.93 -0.95
C LEU A 109 -5.10 3.42 -0.79
N LYS A 110 -5.49 2.62 -1.79
CA LYS A 110 -5.46 1.16 -1.74
C LYS A 110 -4.10 0.61 -2.14
N ALA A 111 -3.67 -0.45 -1.45
CA ALA A 111 -2.49 -1.22 -1.81
C ALA A 111 -2.84 -2.33 -2.81
N PHE A 112 -2.13 -2.34 -3.93
CA PHE A 112 -2.26 -3.32 -5.00
C PHE A 112 -1.09 -4.31 -4.95
N ALA A 113 -1.41 -5.61 -5.00
CA ALA A 113 -0.42 -6.65 -5.23
C ALA A 113 -0.17 -6.84 -6.73
N THR A 114 -1.23 -6.76 -7.53
CA THR A 114 -1.15 -6.76 -8.99
C THR A 114 -2.02 -5.65 -9.57
N VAL A 115 -1.68 -5.18 -10.76
CA VAL A 115 -2.51 -4.29 -11.58
C VAL A 115 -2.78 -5.01 -12.90
N THR A 116 -4.06 -5.21 -13.21
CA THR A 116 -4.51 -5.98 -14.38
C THR A 116 -5.11 -5.10 -15.46
N GLN A 117 -5.65 -3.95 -15.08
CA GLN A 117 -6.27 -3.01 -15.99
C GLN A 117 -6.17 -1.59 -15.47
N ILE A 118 -5.96 -0.64 -16.37
CA ILE A 118 -6.01 0.79 -16.09
C ILE A 118 -6.93 1.45 -17.13
N ALA A 119 -7.99 2.10 -16.68
CA ALA A 119 -8.81 2.97 -17.52
C ALA A 119 -8.32 4.42 -17.42
N LEU A 120 -7.91 4.99 -18.55
CA LEU A 120 -7.45 6.37 -18.66
C LEU A 120 -8.59 7.28 -19.14
N PRO A 121 -8.70 8.52 -18.63
CA PRO A 121 -9.74 9.46 -19.06
C PRO A 121 -9.52 9.94 -20.49
N ILE A 122 -10.49 10.70 -21.02
CA ILE A 122 -10.34 11.45 -22.27
C ILE A 122 -9.31 12.57 -22.11
N SER A 123 -8.67 12.96 -23.20
CA SER A 123 -7.72 14.08 -23.24
C SER A 123 -8.39 15.43 -22.91
N SER A 124 -7.71 16.23 -22.09
CA SER A 124 -8.07 17.62 -21.77
C SER A 124 -7.41 18.65 -22.70
N GLY A 125 -6.61 18.23 -23.69
CA GLY A 125 -5.93 19.14 -24.60
C GLY A 125 -4.69 18.56 -25.28
N ALA A 126 -4.05 19.38 -26.12
CA ALA A 126 -2.87 18.98 -26.86
C ALA A 126 -1.71 18.60 -25.92
N GLY A 127 -1.07 17.46 -26.19
CA GLY A 127 0.04 16.95 -25.39
C GLY A 127 -0.38 16.25 -24.09
N ASP A 128 -1.69 16.00 -23.88
CA ASP A 128 -2.15 15.30 -22.68
C ASP A 128 -1.77 13.81 -22.69
N GLY A 129 -1.54 13.29 -21.50
CA GLY A 129 -1.07 11.95 -21.26
C GLY A 129 -1.14 11.63 -19.78
N VAL A 130 -1.15 10.34 -19.45
CA VAL A 130 -1.18 9.87 -18.07
C VAL A 130 -0.12 8.80 -17.87
N SER A 131 0.58 8.87 -16.76
CA SER A 131 1.42 7.78 -16.28
C SER A 131 0.92 7.26 -14.94
N VAL A 132 1.16 5.97 -14.68
CA VAL A 132 0.87 5.33 -13.40
C VAL A 132 2.16 4.77 -12.83
N GLY A 133 2.36 4.98 -11.53
CA GLY A 133 3.60 4.65 -10.86
C GLY A 133 3.40 4.02 -9.48
N LEU A 134 4.48 3.97 -8.71
CA LEU A 134 4.55 3.39 -7.39
C LEU A 134 4.53 4.48 -6.32
N GLY A 135 3.59 4.39 -5.37
CA GLY A 135 3.51 5.28 -4.21
C GLY A 135 4.22 4.74 -2.99
N SER A 136 4.36 5.55 -1.93
CA SER A 136 5.09 5.19 -0.71
C SER A 136 4.29 4.43 0.34
N LYS A 137 2.97 4.23 0.14
CA LYS A 137 2.12 3.50 1.09
C LYS A 137 2.28 2.01 0.85
N LEU A 138 2.92 1.31 1.76
CA LEU A 138 3.16 -0.12 1.72
C LEU A 138 1.95 -0.86 2.32
N GLY A 139 1.49 -1.93 1.66
CA GLY A 139 0.39 -2.75 2.15
C GLY A 139 0.80 -3.62 3.32
N LEU A 140 -0.06 -3.71 4.33
CA LEU A 140 0.10 -4.59 5.48
C LEU A 140 -0.60 -5.93 5.24
N PRO A 141 -0.01 -7.07 5.64
CA PRO A 141 -0.59 -8.40 5.42
C PRO A 141 -1.68 -8.77 6.45
N TYR A 142 -2.29 -7.78 7.11
CA TYR A 142 -3.31 -7.98 8.14
C TYR A 142 -4.42 -6.93 8.03
N THR A 143 -5.66 -7.34 8.32
CA THR A 143 -6.76 -6.41 8.63
C THR A 143 -6.64 -5.96 10.08
N LEU A 144 -6.52 -4.66 10.31
CA LEU A 144 -6.26 -4.11 11.64
C LEU A 144 -7.43 -3.23 12.11
N THR A 145 -7.78 -3.36 13.38
CA THR A 145 -8.78 -2.48 14.04
C THR A 145 -8.13 -1.27 14.74
N LYS A 146 -6.81 -1.31 14.91
CA LYS A 146 -6.00 -0.27 15.54
C LYS A 146 -4.57 -0.33 15.00
N ASN A 147 -3.83 0.76 15.15
CA ASN A 147 -2.41 0.76 14.81
C ASN A 147 -1.65 -0.17 15.76
N THR A 148 -1.05 -1.23 15.22
CA THR A 148 -0.24 -2.23 15.94
C THR A 148 1.24 -2.13 15.61
N ILE A 149 1.66 -1.12 14.86
CA ILE A 149 3.07 -0.96 14.49
C ILE A 149 3.82 -0.40 15.71
N GLY A 150 4.71 -1.22 16.27
CA GLY A 150 5.55 -0.82 17.40
C GLY A 150 6.78 -0.05 16.94
N LYS A 151 7.44 -0.53 15.88
CA LYS A 151 8.66 0.05 15.30
C LYS A 151 8.72 -0.21 13.80
N ALA A 152 9.44 0.63 13.07
CA ALA A 152 9.82 0.35 11.70
C ALA A 152 11.29 0.72 11.49
N TYR A 153 11.98 -0.09 10.68
CA TYR A 153 13.38 0.09 10.33
C TYR A 153 13.50 0.18 8.81
N ASN A 154 14.32 1.10 8.32
CA ASN A 154 14.73 1.16 6.92
C ASN A 154 16.24 0.98 6.86
N ASN A 155 16.71 -0.05 6.15
CA ASN A 155 18.12 -0.42 6.11
C ASN A 155 18.72 -0.62 7.52
N ASN A 156 17.99 -1.32 8.40
CA ASN A 156 18.33 -1.54 9.81
C ASN A 156 18.42 -0.26 10.68
N VAL A 157 18.02 0.91 10.16
CA VAL A 157 17.95 2.16 10.92
C VAL A 157 16.52 2.38 11.38
N LEU A 158 16.31 2.57 12.68
CA LEU A 158 15.00 2.86 13.25
C LEU A 158 14.46 4.20 12.71
N GLU A 159 13.20 4.23 12.32
CA GLU A 159 12.51 5.46 11.93
C GLU A 159 12.49 6.48 13.09
N ALA A 160 13.02 7.68 12.86
CA ALA A 160 12.99 8.76 13.86
C ALA A 160 11.60 9.36 14.05
N THR A 161 10.75 9.26 13.03
CA THR A 161 9.34 9.66 13.07
C THR A 161 8.50 8.42 12.87
N ASN A 162 7.50 8.23 13.75
CA ASN A 162 6.63 7.06 13.64
C ASN A 162 5.97 6.99 12.24
N PRO A 163 5.92 5.79 11.63
CA PRO A 163 5.21 5.61 10.38
C PRO A 163 3.74 6.03 10.48
N THR A 164 3.22 6.57 9.39
CA THR A 164 1.78 6.82 9.26
C THR A 164 1.07 5.53 8.90
N VAL A 165 0.08 5.13 9.69
CA VAL A 165 -0.64 3.87 9.52
C VAL A 165 -2.12 4.14 9.26
N THR A 166 -2.64 3.55 8.20
CA THR A 166 -4.08 3.46 7.94
C THR A 166 -4.53 2.05 8.23
N VAL A 167 -5.64 1.90 8.95
CA VAL A 167 -6.18 0.61 9.38
C VAL A 167 -7.60 0.42 8.87
N ASP A 168 -7.95 -0.81 8.54
CA ASP A 168 -9.29 -1.21 8.12
C ASP A 168 -9.55 -2.65 8.58
N ALA A 169 -10.65 -2.85 9.32
CA ALA A 169 -11.01 -4.13 9.91
C ALA A 169 -11.57 -5.15 8.89
N ILE A 170 -11.87 -4.70 7.67
CA ILE A 170 -12.58 -5.48 6.65
C ILE A 170 -11.69 -5.62 5.41
N ASN A 171 -11.20 -4.50 4.87
CA ASN A 171 -10.54 -4.48 3.57
C ASN A 171 -9.02 -4.46 3.75
N ILE A 172 -8.35 -5.59 3.48
CA ILE A 172 -6.89 -5.69 3.62
C ILE A 172 -6.15 -4.65 2.75
N CYS A 173 -6.67 -4.33 1.56
CA CYS A 173 -6.07 -3.32 0.68
C CYS A 173 -6.05 -1.89 1.27
N ASN A 174 -6.86 -1.58 2.27
CA ASN A 174 -6.86 -0.28 2.93
C ASN A 174 -5.87 -0.20 4.10
N ASN A 175 -5.30 -1.33 4.54
CA ASN A 175 -4.31 -1.37 5.60
C ASN A 175 -2.93 -1.03 5.01
N THR A 176 -2.41 0.15 5.34
CA THR A 176 -1.15 0.63 4.79
C THR A 176 -0.27 1.29 5.83
N VAL A 177 1.03 1.28 5.57
CA VAL A 177 2.05 1.97 6.34
C VAL A 177 2.90 2.84 5.42
N THR A 178 3.19 4.07 5.85
CA THR A 178 4.09 4.99 5.15
C THR A 178 5.21 5.39 6.10
N LEU A 179 6.45 5.09 5.72
CA LEU A 179 7.64 5.52 6.44
C LEU A 179 7.90 7.02 6.20
N ALA A 180 8.57 7.67 7.14
CA ALA A 180 9.06 9.03 6.98
C ALA A 180 10.33 9.07 6.13
N THR A 181 11.16 8.02 6.19
CA THR A 181 12.33 7.90 5.30
C THR A 181 11.95 7.40 3.92
N THR A 182 12.75 7.82 2.93
CA THR A 182 12.53 7.45 1.52
C THR A 182 12.88 5.97 1.28
N LEU A 183 12.06 5.32 0.46
CA LEU A 183 12.26 3.94 0.02
C LEU A 183 13.36 3.90 -1.07
N ALA A 184 14.21 2.87 -1.05
CA ALA A 184 15.36 2.79 -1.95
C ALA A 184 15.77 1.34 -2.31
N GLY A 185 14.87 0.37 -2.16
CA GLY A 185 15.17 -1.05 -2.37
C GLY A 185 15.90 -1.73 -1.21
N ASN A 186 16.16 -1.00 -0.12
CA ASN A 186 16.68 -1.58 1.11
C ASN A 186 15.62 -2.41 1.82
N VAL A 187 16.04 -3.32 2.70
CA VAL A 187 15.12 -4.00 3.61
C VAL A 187 14.44 -2.98 4.51
N VAL A 188 13.12 -2.98 4.45
CA VAL A 188 12.21 -2.32 5.39
C VAL A 188 11.65 -3.41 6.29
N ASP A 189 11.81 -3.24 7.59
CA ASP A 189 11.29 -4.14 8.62
C ASP A 189 10.23 -3.43 9.45
N ILE A 190 9.00 -3.96 9.45
CA ILE A 190 7.86 -3.42 10.17
C ILE A 190 7.51 -4.38 11.31
N CYS A 191 7.77 -3.95 12.55
CA CYS A 191 7.44 -4.70 13.74
C CYS A 191 5.96 -4.51 14.10
N LEU A 192 5.19 -5.59 14.04
CA LEU A 192 3.75 -5.64 14.34
C LEU A 192 3.52 -6.33 15.70
N ASP A 193 2.77 -5.67 16.57
CA ASP A 193 2.26 -6.28 17.80
C ASP A 193 0.92 -6.99 17.51
N ILE A 194 0.96 -8.32 17.43
CA ILE A 194 -0.20 -9.16 17.10
C ILE A 194 -0.78 -9.73 18.40
N PRO A 195 -2.12 -9.77 18.57
CA PRO A 195 -2.73 -10.50 19.67
C PRO A 195 -2.24 -11.95 19.67
N GLY A 196 -1.71 -12.42 20.81
CA GLY A 196 -1.19 -13.78 20.95
C GLY A 196 -2.27 -14.79 21.29
#